data_AF-A0A9W9HAQ7-F1
#
_entry.id   AF-A0A9W9HAQ7-F1
#
_cell.length_a   1.000
_cell.length_b   1.000
_cell.length_c   1.000
_cell.angle_alpha   90.00
_cell.angle_beta   90.00
_cell.angle_gamma   90.00
#
_symmetry.space_group_name_H-M   'P 1'
#
loop_
_entity.id
_entity.type
_entity.pdbx_description
1 polymer ?
#
loop_
_entity_poly.entity_id
_entity_poly.type
_entity_poly.pdbx_seq_one_letter_code
_entity_poly.pdbx_strand_id
1 'polypeptide(L)'
;MANIPTQYLPTGNQFQELIASSENDPKRLQLAYEIHRTNRNSFFGNQICQRGFHEWKEDTILSKVLEAEKGLTDFVDPRHNLAFWARPPQHIRELVHKIQKIIGPLIGPGLWIVPPDHLHMTTLEIRSELTGPEIDEVASSLGQSGLVEELANYTLTHRARLVKPVISYDTSAIALSFVPAAGEEDLNEYSGKDDQFTYHHLRSDLYDIVTGSGCDIAARYTVPSAHITIARFVTPSGLEDGKDSPKEARKKALQLIDEIEELNQELRSNVWRRLGDPSQGEWVVGHEKGLELMKGRTWYGKGDSIVNIPKTRRTYCKSKDCHKHQQHKVTQYKAGKASLFAQGKRRYDRKQSGYGGQTKPVFHKKAKTTKKVVLRLECTACKAKKQLALKRCKHFELGGDKKTKGAALVF
;
A
#
# COMPACT_ATOMS: atom_id res chain seq x y z
N MET A 1 -15.90 -14.28 16.91
CA MET A 1 -15.35 -14.68 18.22
C MET A 1 -14.78 -13.45 18.89
N ALA A 2 -15.18 -13.20 20.13
CA ALA A 2 -14.66 -12.11 20.95
C ALA A 2 -13.15 -12.30 21.20
N ASN A 3 -12.40 -11.20 21.19
CA ASN A 3 -11.00 -11.19 21.59
C ASN A 3 -10.90 -11.62 23.06
N ILE A 4 -10.45 -12.84 23.29
CA ILE A 4 -9.85 -13.26 24.55
C ILE A 4 -8.35 -12.98 24.41
N PRO A 5 -7.73 -12.19 25.31
CA PRO A 5 -6.29 -12.01 25.30
C PRO A 5 -5.65 -13.25 25.90
N THR A 6 -5.38 -14.26 25.07
CA THR A 6 -4.55 -15.39 25.49
C THR A 6 -3.10 -15.04 25.19
N GLN A 7 -2.40 -14.61 26.25
CA GLN A 7 -0.94 -14.51 26.31
C GLN A 7 -0.32 -15.89 26.07
N TYR A 8 -0.04 -16.24 24.82
CA TYR A 8 1.04 -17.13 24.41
C TYR A 8 1.34 -16.76 22.95
N LEU A 9 2.41 -16.00 22.72
CA LEU A 9 2.94 -15.80 21.37
C LEU A 9 3.48 -17.16 20.91
N PRO A 10 2.94 -17.77 19.84
CA PRO A 10 3.52 -18.99 19.28
C PRO A 10 4.97 -18.72 18.91
N THR A 11 5.90 -19.51 19.45
CA THR A 11 7.32 -19.47 19.05
C THR A 11 7.44 -20.12 17.69
N GLY A 12 7.30 -19.34 16.61
CA GLY A 12 7.52 -19.79 15.24
C GLY A 12 6.71 -19.05 14.19
N ASN A 13 6.95 -19.38 12.93
CA ASN A 13 6.23 -18.83 11.80
C ASN A 13 4.81 -19.39 11.70
N GLN A 14 3.84 -18.59 12.13
CA GLN A 14 2.42 -18.97 12.12
C GLN A 14 1.86 -19.23 10.71
N PHE A 15 2.50 -18.75 9.64
CA PHE A 15 2.08 -19.07 8.28
C PHE A 15 2.43 -20.51 7.89
N GLN A 16 3.46 -21.11 8.51
CA GLN A 16 3.82 -22.50 8.24
C GLN A 16 2.75 -23.49 8.73
N GLU A 17 1.98 -23.15 9.76
CA GLU A 17 0.91 -24.02 10.30
C GLU A 17 -0.13 -24.34 9.22
N LEU A 18 -0.54 -23.33 8.44
CA LEU A 18 -1.52 -23.52 7.38
C LEU A 18 -0.93 -24.28 6.19
N ILE A 19 0.34 -24.04 5.85
CA ILE A 19 1.05 -24.78 4.80
C ILE A 19 1.14 -26.26 5.17
N ALA A 20 1.57 -26.56 6.39
CA ALA A 20 1.72 -27.92 6.89
C ALA A 20 0.39 -28.66 6.95
N SER A 21 -0.65 -28.05 7.54
CA SER A 21 -2.00 -28.64 7.60
C SER A 21 -2.67 -28.79 6.23
N SER A 22 -2.25 -28.00 5.24
CA SER A 22 -2.68 -28.13 3.86
C SER A 22 -1.81 -29.09 3.04
N GLU A 23 -0.85 -29.80 3.65
CA GLU A 23 0.10 -30.68 2.96
C GLU A 23 0.85 -29.98 1.81
N ASN A 24 1.05 -28.66 1.92
CA ASN A 24 1.62 -27.81 0.86
C ASN A 24 0.85 -27.86 -0.47
N ASP A 25 -0.43 -28.29 -0.47
CA ASP A 25 -1.28 -28.34 -1.67
C ASP A 25 -1.94 -26.96 -1.93
N PRO A 26 -1.65 -26.31 -3.08
CA PRO A 26 -2.25 -25.02 -3.44
C PRO A 26 -3.78 -25.02 -3.41
N LYS A 27 -4.43 -26.14 -3.75
CA LYS A 27 -5.90 -26.24 -3.75
C LYS A 27 -6.47 -26.22 -2.33
N ARG A 28 -5.81 -26.91 -1.39
CA ARG A 28 -6.19 -26.89 0.02
C ARG A 28 -5.93 -25.52 0.66
N LEU A 29 -4.82 -24.86 0.30
CA LEU A 29 -4.54 -23.49 0.72
C LEU A 29 -5.60 -22.52 0.19
N GLN A 30 -5.96 -22.61 -1.09
CA GLN A 30 -7.03 -21.78 -1.66
C GLN A 30 -8.37 -22.03 -0.94
N LEU A 31 -8.73 -23.30 -0.68
CA LEU A 31 -9.94 -23.66 0.05
C LEU A 31 -9.95 -23.06 1.46
N ALA A 32 -8.83 -23.06 2.18
CA ALA A 32 -8.73 -22.45 3.50
C ALA A 32 -9.00 -20.93 3.47
N TYR A 33 -8.49 -20.22 2.45
CA TYR A 33 -8.81 -18.81 2.23
C TYR A 33 -10.30 -18.61 1.92
N GLU A 34 -10.89 -19.49 1.09
CA GLU A 34 -12.31 -19.44 0.73
C GLU A 34 -13.22 -19.65 1.95
N ILE A 35 -12.93 -20.66 2.77
CA ILE A 35 -13.65 -20.95 4.01
C ILE A 35 -13.54 -19.76 4.97
N HIS A 36 -12.33 -19.20 5.14
CA HIS A 36 -12.11 -18.08 6.05
C HIS A 36 -12.95 -16.86 5.66
N ARG A 37 -12.88 -16.42 4.39
CA ARG A 37 -13.64 -15.24 3.92
C ARG A 37 -15.15 -15.49 3.90
N THR A 38 -15.60 -16.70 3.58
CA THR A 38 -17.02 -17.07 3.57
C THR A 38 -17.61 -17.08 4.97
N ASN A 39 -16.94 -17.72 5.93
CA ASN A 39 -17.36 -17.74 7.33
C ASN A 39 -17.39 -16.34 7.92
N ARG A 40 -16.40 -15.50 7.60
CA ARG A 40 -16.36 -14.11 8.03
C ARG A 40 -17.54 -13.30 7.49
N ASN A 41 -17.79 -13.36 6.17
CA ASN A 41 -18.91 -12.66 5.56
C ASN A 41 -20.25 -13.15 6.13
N SER A 42 -20.44 -14.46 6.30
CA SER A 42 -21.67 -15.01 6.90
C SER A 42 -21.88 -14.54 8.33
N PHE A 43 -20.83 -14.55 9.16
CA PHE A 43 -20.90 -14.10 10.55
C PHE A 43 -21.29 -12.62 10.64
N PHE A 44 -20.60 -11.74 9.90
CA PHE A 44 -20.89 -10.30 9.94
C PHE A 44 -22.18 -9.94 9.23
N GLY A 45 -22.52 -10.61 8.12
CA GLY A 45 -23.82 -10.45 7.45
C GLY A 45 -24.97 -10.78 8.39
N ASN A 46 -24.91 -11.91 9.10
CA ASN A 46 -25.90 -12.25 10.12
C ASN A 46 -25.97 -11.21 11.23
N GLN A 47 -24.82 -10.71 11.72
CA GLN A 47 -24.77 -9.68 12.75
C GLN A 47 -25.41 -8.35 12.28
N ILE A 48 -25.10 -7.90 11.07
CA ILE A 48 -25.59 -6.63 10.51
C ILE A 48 -27.07 -6.71 10.16
N CYS A 49 -27.56 -7.87 9.73
CA CYS A 49 -28.97 -8.07 9.37
C CYS A 49 -29.89 -8.31 10.58
N GLN A 50 -29.35 -8.50 11.79
CA GLN A 50 -30.14 -8.68 13.01
C GLN A 50 -31.02 -7.46 13.32
N ARG A 51 -32.17 -7.71 13.99
CA ARG A 51 -33.13 -6.64 14.35
C ARG A 51 -32.53 -5.55 15.25
N GLY A 52 -31.54 -5.91 16.07
CA GLY A 52 -30.85 -5.02 17.00
C GLY A 52 -29.62 -4.31 16.42
N PHE A 53 -29.34 -4.43 15.13
CA PHE A 53 -28.25 -3.67 14.51
C PHE A 53 -28.70 -2.22 14.30
N HIS A 54 -28.01 -1.29 14.96
CA HIS A 54 -28.39 0.12 14.98
C HIS A 54 -27.25 1.06 14.56
N GLU A 55 -26.00 0.61 14.59
CA GLU A 55 -24.85 1.44 14.24
C GLU A 55 -23.65 0.63 13.75
N TRP A 56 -22.90 1.25 12.84
CA TRP A 56 -21.59 0.76 12.40
C TRP A 56 -20.54 1.05 13.47
N LYS A 57 -19.53 0.19 13.59
CA LYS A 57 -18.38 0.44 14.45
C LYS A 57 -17.52 1.53 13.82
N GLU A 58 -17.63 2.73 14.35
CA GLU A 58 -16.89 3.90 13.88
C GLU A 58 -15.37 3.73 14.02
N ASP A 59 -14.63 4.09 12.96
CA ASP A 59 -13.19 4.33 13.02
C ASP A 59 -12.89 5.74 13.54
N THR A 60 -12.96 5.91 14.87
CA THR A 60 -12.84 7.22 15.54
C THR A 60 -11.51 7.93 15.27
N ILE A 61 -10.43 7.19 15.05
CA ILE A 61 -9.12 7.76 14.69
C ILE A 61 -9.18 8.30 13.27
N LEU A 62 -9.79 7.59 12.32
CA LEU A 62 -9.97 8.08 10.97
C LEU A 62 -10.84 9.34 10.94
N SER A 63 -11.95 9.36 11.68
CA SER A 63 -12.82 10.54 11.80
C SER A 63 -12.01 11.78 12.21
N LYS A 64 -11.20 11.66 13.27
CA LYS A 64 -10.34 12.76 13.74
C LYS A 64 -9.25 13.15 12.74
N VAL A 65 -8.65 12.19 12.03
CA VAL A 65 -7.69 12.47 10.95
C VAL A 65 -8.35 13.27 9.83
N LEU A 66 -9.59 12.91 9.44
CA LEU A 66 -10.32 13.62 8.39
C LEU A 66 -10.73 15.04 8.83
N GLU A 67 -11.06 15.24 10.09
CA GLU A 67 -11.31 16.57 10.66
C GLU A 67 -10.04 17.44 10.65
N ALA A 68 -8.90 16.86 11.04
CA ALA A 68 -7.61 17.55 11.00
C ALA A 68 -7.20 17.92 9.55
N GLU A 69 -7.48 17.06 8.57
CA GLU A 69 -7.25 17.36 7.15
C GLU A 69 -8.10 18.53 6.63
N LYS A 70 -9.27 18.76 7.23
CA LYS A 70 -10.13 19.92 6.97
C LYS A 70 -9.68 21.16 7.75
N GLY A 71 -8.66 21.05 8.59
CA GLY A 71 -8.16 22.14 9.45
C GLY A 71 -9.06 22.43 10.65
N LEU A 72 -9.92 21.49 11.04
CA LEU A 72 -10.84 21.65 12.17
C LEU A 72 -10.19 21.30 13.51
N THR A 73 -9.18 20.43 13.49
CA THR A 73 -8.42 20.02 14.68
C THR A 73 -6.94 19.88 14.35
N ASP A 74 -6.08 19.91 15.37
CA ASP A 74 -4.66 19.58 15.23
C ASP A 74 -4.38 18.10 15.50
N PHE A 75 -5.39 17.23 15.35
CA PHE A 75 -5.24 15.81 15.66
C PHE A 75 -4.27 15.13 14.71
N VAL A 76 -3.48 14.21 15.28
CA VAL A 76 -2.46 13.46 14.58
C VAL A 76 -2.55 12.00 15.00
N ASP A 77 -2.65 11.07 14.03
CA ASP A 77 -2.69 9.63 14.32
C ASP A 77 -1.44 9.21 15.10
N PRO A 78 -1.58 8.71 16.34
CA PRO A 78 -0.43 8.34 17.16
C PRO A 78 0.22 7.03 16.69
N ARG A 79 -0.49 6.18 15.94
CA ARG A 79 -0.05 4.82 15.63
C ARG A 79 0.95 4.83 14.48
N HIS A 80 2.15 4.34 14.75
CA HIS A 80 3.15 4.07 13.71
C HIS A 80 3.27 2.57 13.53
N ASN A 81 3.36 2.13 12.28
CA ASN A 81 3.50 0.73 11.91
C ASN A 81 4.63 0.56 10.89
N LEU A 82 5.12 -0.66 10.77
CA LEU A 82 6.11 -1.09 9.79
C LEU A 82 5.58 -2.34 9.08
N ALA A 83 5.46 -2.30 7.76
CA ALA A 83 4.89 -3.39 6.99
C ALA A 83 5.39 -3.42 5.54
N PHE A 84 5.39 -4.60 4.94
CA PHE A 84 5.55 -4.77 3.49
C PHE A 84 4.20 -4.70 2.79
N TRP A 85 4.10 -3.79 1.83
CA TRP A 85 2.89 -3.57 1.04
C TRP A 85 3.07 -4.04 -0.39
N ALA A 86 2.02 -4.64 -0.95
CA ALA A 86 1.82 -4.78 -2.37
C ALA A 86 0.82 -3.73 -2.86
N ARG A 87 1.19 -2.98 -3.90
CA ARG A 87 0.28 -2.02 -4.54
C ARG A 87 -0.56 -2.72 -5.62
N PRO A 88 -1.89 -2.61 -5.59
CA PRO A 88 -2.72 -3.18 -6.65
C PRO A 88 -2.39 -2.53 -8.00
N PRO A 89 -2.32 -3.31 -9.08
CA PRO A 89 -2.12 -2.79 -10.42
C PRO A 89 -3.31 -1.96 -10.89
N GLN A 90 -3.16 -1.27 -12.02
CA GLN A 90 -4.18 -0.34 -12.52
C GLN A 90 -5.57 -0.98 -12.66
N HIS A 91 -5.68 -2.16 -13.25
CA HIS A 91 -6.96 -2.82 -13.47
C HIS A 91 -7.69 -3.18 -12.18
N ILE A 92 -6.97 -3.61 -11.15
CA ILE A 92 -7.55 -3.86 -9.82
C ILE A 92 -8.01 -2.56 -9.16
N ARG A 93 -7.27 -1.46 -9.32
CA ARG A 93 -7.69 -0.14 -8.82
C ARG A 93 -8.96 0.34 -9.53
N GLU A 94 -9.10 0.07 -10.83
CA GLU A 94 -10.31 0.38 -11.60
C GLU A 94 -11.50 -0.48 -11.16
N LEU A 95 -11.29 -1.78 -10.90
CA LEU A 95 -12.32 -2.65 -10.32
C LEU A 95 -12.81 -2.12 -8.96
N VAL A 96 -11.88 -1.78 -8.06
CA VAL A 96 -12.20 -1.17 -6.77
C VAL A 96 -12.99 0.12 -6.94
N HIS A 97 -12.59 0.99 -7.88
CA HIS A 97 -13.31 2.24 -8.16
C HIS A 97 -14.74 2.02 -8.64
N LYS A 98 -14.99 0.99 -9.47
CA LYS A 98 -16.36 0.62 -9.90
C LYS A 98 -17.20 0.17 -8.70
N ILE A 99 -16.64 -0.69 -7.83
CA ILE A 99 -17.32 -1.15 -6.61
C ILE A 99 -17.63 0.04 -5.69
N GLN A 100 -16.65 0.91 -5.43
CA GLN A 100 -16.80 2.09 -4.58
C GLN A 100 -17.88 3.06 -5.09
N LYS A 101 -18.03 3.21 -6.41
CA LYS A 101 -19.10 4.01 -7.03
C LYS A 101 -20.50 3.47 -6.77
N ILE A 102 -20.63 2.15 -6.64
CA ILE A 102 -21.91 1.48 -6.40
C ILE A 102 -22.27 1.55 -4.91
N ILE A 103 -21.34 1.17 -4.02
CA ILE A 103 -21.62 1.07 -2.58
C ILE A 103 -21.57 2.43 -1.85
N GLY A 104 -20.78 3.39 -2.34
CA GLY A 104 -20.58 4.70 -1.71
C GLY A 104 -21.89 5.46 -1.44
N PRO A 105 -22.75 5.64 -2.47
CA PRO A 105 -24.03 6.34 -2.31
C PRO A 105 -25.02 5.72 -1.32
N LEU A 106 -24.92 4.41 -1.04
CA LEU A 106 -25.87 3.70 -0.17
C LEU A 106 -25.78 4.15 1.29
N ILE A 107 -24.57 4.49 1.74
CA ILE A 107 -24.31 5.00 3.10
C ILE A 107 -24.08 6.51 3.09
N GLY A 108 -23.48 7.05 2.03
CA GLY A 108 -23.18 8.47 1.88
C GLY A 108 -21.99 8.90 2.75
N PRO A 109 -22.06 10.04 3.48
CA PRO A 109 -20.90 10.63 4.14
C PRO A 109 -20.36 9.81 5.32
N GLY A 110 -21.12 8.82 5.81
CA GLY A 110 -20.67 7.88 6.85
C GLY A 110 -19.77 6.76 6.34
N LEU A 111 -19.54 6.67 5.03
CA LEU A 111 -18.65 5.70 4.41
C LEU A 111 -17.48 6.40 3.74
N TRP A 112 -16.31 6.37 4.39
CA TRP A 112 -15.10 6.88 3.80
C TRP A 112 -14.57 5.91 2.74
N ILE A 113 -14.55 6.37 1.50
CA ILE A 113 -14.01 5.64 0.36
C ILE A 113 -12.49 5.80 0.32
N VAL A 114 -11.76 4.69 0.33
CA VAL A 114 -10.29 4.70 0.28
C VAL A 114 -9.82 5.28 -1.06
N PRO A 115 -9.01 6.36 -1.08
CA PRO A 115 -8.52 6.95 -2.31
C PRO A 115 -7.67 5.97 -3.14
N PRO A 116 -7.68 6.07 -4.49
CA PRO A 116 -6.92 5.15 -5.34
C PRO A 116 -5.43 5.05 -5.02
N ASP A 117 -4.79 6.16 -4.64
CA ASP A 117 -3.36 6.20 -4.27
C ASP A 117 -3.07 5.61 -2.88
N HIS A 118 -4.12 5.42 -2.06
CA HIS A 118 -4.03 4.82 -0.73
C HIS A 118 -4.28 3.31 -0.74
N LEU A 119 -4.81 2.76 -1.85
CA LEU A 119 -5.04 1.32 -1.99
C LEU A 119 -3.72 0.55 -1.88
N HIS A 120 -3.73 -0.47 -1.04
CA HIS A 120 -2.62 -1.38 -0.80
C HIS A 120 -3.16 -2.69 -0.21
N MET A 121 -2.38 -3.75 -0.35
CA MET A 121 -2.53 -4.99 0.39
C MET A 121 -1.31 -5.15 1.30
N THR A 122 -1.53 -5.41 2.58
CA THR A 122 -0.44 -5.71 3.50
C THR A 122 -0.03 -7.17 3.36
N THR A 123 1.16 -7.41 2.82
CA THR A 123 1.70 -8.77 2.65
C THR A 123 2.23 -9.30 3.98
N LEU A 124 3.00 -8.47 4.70
CA LEU A 124 3.55 -8.79 6.01
C LEU A 124 3.52 -7.55 6.91
N GLU A 125 2.81 -7.64 8.04
CA GLU A 125 2.89 -6.65 9.12
C GLU A 125 4.03 -7.06 10.06
N ILE A 126 4.98 -6.16 10.33
CA ILE A 126 6.16 -6.44 11.16
C ILE A 126 5.93 -5.92 12.57
N ARG A 127 5.54 -4.65 12.68
CA ARG A 127 5.18 -3.96 13.93
C ARG A 127 3.99 -3.05 13.70
N SER A 128 3.16 -2.92 14.72
CA SER A 128 2.03 -2.01 14.73
C SER A 128 1.94 -1.28 16.06
N GLU A 129 1.33 -0.09 16.03
CA GLU A 129 0.94 0.67 17.22
C GLU A 129 2.11 1.10 18.13
N LEU A 130 3.29 1.31 17.54
CA LEU A 130 4.45 1.85 18.22
C LEU A 130 4.53 3.38 18.04
N THR A 131 5.40 4.02 18.83
CA THR A 131 5.74 5.43 18.66
C THR A 131 6.63 5.64 17.42
N GLY A 132 6.75 6.89 16.96
CA GLY A 132 7.61 7.25 15.84
C GLY A 132 9.07 6.82 16.03
N PRO A 133 9.72 7.16 17.16
CA PRO A 133 11.10 6.76 17.44
C PRO A 133 11.31 5.24 17.47
N GLU A 134 10.41 4.49 18.09
CA GLU A 134 10.51 3.02 18.16
C GLU A 134 10.37 2.38 16.76
N ILE A 135 9.45 2.87 15.92
CA ILE A 135 9.34 2.39 14.53
C ILE A 135 10.57 2.77 13.72
N ASP A 136 11.15 3.94 13.96
CA ASP A 136 12.37 4.36 13.29
C ASP A 136 13.55 3.47 13.70
N GLU A 137 13.62 3.03 14.95
CA GLU A 137 14.61 2.07 15.43
C GLU A 137 14.43 0.70 14.75
N VAL A 138 13.22 0.13 14.77
CA VAL A 138 12.94 -1.17 14.13
C VAL A 138 13.18 -1.10 12.62
N ALA A 139 12.74 -0.02 11.96
CA ALA A 139 12.97 0.19 10.54
C ALA A 139 14.45 0.38 10.22
N SER A 140 15.22 0.99 11.12
CA SER A 140 16.67 1.14 10.98
C SER A 140 17.39 -0.20 11.16
N SER A 141 16.98 -1.01 12.15
CA SER A 141 17.50 -2.37 12.38
C SER A 141 17.23 -3.28 11.17
N LEU A 142 15.97 -3.35 10.72
CA LEU A 142 15.62 -4.09 9.50
C LEU A 142 16.32 -3.51 8.27
N GLY A 143 16.47 -2.19 8.22
CA GLY A 143 17.32 -1.49 7.28
C GLY A 143 18.73 -2.08 7.29
N GLN A 144 19.43 -2.10 8.41
CA GLN A 144 20.81 -2.56 8.53
C GLN A 144 21.00 -4.05 8.17
N SER A 145 19.97 -4.90 8.30
CA SER A 145 20.04 -6.35 7.98
C SER A 145 20.50 -6.70 6.56
N GLY A 146 20.30 -5.81 5.58
CA GLY A 146 20.56 -6.10 4.16
C GLY A 146 19.32 -6.53 3.40
N LEU A 147 18.31 -7.06 4.08
CA LEU A 147 17.24 -7.85 3.48
C LEU A 147 16.15 -7.01 2.81
N VAL A 148 16.06 -5.71 3.09
CA VAL A 148 14.99 -4.86 2.55
C VAL A 148 14.94 -4.86 1.01
N GLU A 149 16.10 -4.86 0.33
CA GLU A 149 16.12 -4.90 -1.14
C GLU A 149 15.72 -6.28 -1.67
N GLU A 150 16.15 -7.35 -1.01
CA GLU A 150 15.76 -8.72 -1.32
C GLU A 150 14.24 -8.91 -1.15
N LEU A 151 13.71 -8.53 0.02
CA LEU A 151 12.29 -8.59 0.36
C LEU A 151 11.44 -7.73 -0.60
N ALA A 152 11.88 -6.51 -0.91
CA ALA A 152 11.19 -5.63 -1.86
C ALA A 152 11.13 -6.24 -3.27
N ASN A 153 12.19 -6.92 -3.70
CA ASN A 153 12.28 -7.56 -5.01
C ASN A 153 11.86 -9.04 -4.98
N TYR A 154 11.45 -9.59 -3.84
CA TYR A 154 11.25 -11.02 -3.67
C TYR A 154 10.19 -11.57 -4.63
N THR A 155 9.14 -10.77 -4.86
CA THR A 155 8.09 -11.12 -5.81
C THR A 155 8.54 -11.09 -7.25
N LEU A 156 9.74 -10.58 -7.59
CA LEU A 156 10.28 -10.58 -8.94
C LEU A 156 10.61 -11.98 -9.45
N THR A 157 11.01 -12.87 -8.53
CA THR A 157 11.33 -14.27 -8.80
C THR A 157 10.28 -15.22 -8.22
N HIS A 158 9.58 -14.83 -7.15
CA HIS A 158 8.56 -15.63 -6.48
C HIS A 158 7.16 -15.05 -6.73
N ARG A 159 6.58 -15.43 -7.87
CA ARG A 159 5.33 -14.86 -8.38
C ARG A 159 4.13 -15.54 -7.74
N ALA A 160 3.53 -14.89 -6.74
CA ALA A 160 2.26 -15.31 -6.17
C ALA A 160 1.08 -14.64 -6.91
N ARG A 161 0.18 -15.44 -7.48
CA ARG A 161 -1.03 -14.97 -8.15
C ARG A 161 -2.24 -14.99 -7.21
N LEU A 162 -3.09 -13.98 -7.33
CA LEU A 162 -4.34 -13.80 -6.59
C LEU A 162 -5.52 -13.73 -7.55
N VAL A 163 -6.57 -14.48 -7.27
CA VAL A 163 -7.73 -14.70 -8.15
C VAL A 163 -9.04 -14.63 -7.35
N LYS A 164 -10.18 -14.78 -8.05
CA LYS A 164 -11.53 -14.92 -7.50
C LYS A 164 -11.88 -13.82 -6.47
N PRO A 165 -11.90 -12.55 -6.88
CA PRO A 165 -12.19 -11.43 -5.98
C PRO A 165 -13.59 -11.55 -5.37
N VAL A 166 -13.73 -11.21 -4.09
CA VAL A 166 -15.00 -11.14 -3.35
C VAL A 166 -14.94 -9.94 -2.42
N ILE A 167 -16.04 -9.20 -2.31
CA ILE A 167 -16.20 -8.12 -1.34
C ILE A 167 -16.45 -8.75 0.04
N SER A 168 -15.54 -8.49 0.97
CA SER A 168 -15.65 -8.85 2.38
C SER A 168 -15.95 -7.62 3.22
N TYR A 169 -16.65 -7.82 4.33
CA TYR A 169 -17.03 -6.72 5.21
C TYR A 169 -17.09 -7.17 6.67
N ASP A 170 -16.98 -6.20 7.56
CA ASP A 170 -17.33 -6.30 8.96
C ASP A 170 -18.04 -5.02 9.41
N THR A 171 -18.25 -4.85 10.72
CA THR A 171 -18.94 -3.66 11.23
C THR A 171 -18.13 -2.37 11.13
N SER A 172 -16.85 -2.43 10.73
CA SER A 172 -15.91 -1.29 10.68
C SER A 172 -15.41 -0.94 9.27
N ALA A 173 -15.31 -1.92 8.37
CA ALA A 173 -14.71 -1.72 7.05
C ALA A 173 -15.26 -2.67 5.97
N ILE A 174 -15.00 -2.29 4.73
CA ILE A 174 -15.26 -3.08 3.52
C ILE A 174 -13.93 -3.26 2.78
N ALA A 175 -13.67 -4.48 2.32
CA ALA A 175 -12.45 -4.86 1.63
C ALA A 175 -12.74 -5.71 0.39
N LEU A 176 -11.90 -5.61 -0.63
CA LEU A 176 -11.87 -6.55 -1.75
C LEU A 176 -10.85 -7.65 -1.42
N SER A 177 -11.33 -8.87 -1.23
CA SER A 177 -10.56 -10.05 -0.83
C SER A 177 -10.32 -11.00 -1.99
N PHE A 178 -9.14 -11.57 -2.07
CA PHE A 178 -8.73 -12.54 -3.07
C PHE A 178 -8.32 -13.85 -2.41
N VAL A 179 -8.21 -14.91 -3.21
CA VAL A 179 -7.61 -16.19 -2.81
C VAL A 179 -6.34 -16.43 -3.63
N PRO A 180 -5.36 -17.19 -3.10
CA PRO A 180 -4.23 -17.63 -3.89
C PRO A 180 -4.71 -18.47 -5.07
N ALA A 181 -4.13 -18.28 -6.25
CA ALA A 181 -4.37 -19.17 -7.38
C ALA A 181 -3.89 -20.60 -7.06
N ALA A 182 -4.53 -21.59 -7.68
CA ALA A 182 -4.34 -23.02 -7.47
C ALA A 182 -4.63 -23.81 -8.76
N GLY A 183 -4.08 -23.35 -9.90
CA GLY A 183 -4.19 -24.00 -11.20
C GLY A 183 -5.35 -23.49 -12.06
N GLU A 184 -5.88 -22.30 -11.77
CA GLU A 184 -6.75 -21.59 -12.70
C GLU A 184 -6.02 -21.31 -14.02
N GLU A 185 -6.77 -21.25 -15.13
CA GLU A 185 -6.20 -20.83 -16.42
C GLU A 185 -5.57 -19.44 -16.29
N ASP A 186 -4.43 -19.25 -16.94
CA ASP A 186 -3.68 -18.01 -16.87
C ASP A 186 -3.26 -17.58 -18.27
N LEU A 187 -3.77 -16.41 -18.66
CA LEU A 187 -3.49 -15.82 -19.97
C LEU A 187 -2.39 -14.75 -19.89
N ASN A 188 -1.82 -14.50 -18.70
CA ASN A 188 -0.87 -13.44 -18.46
C ASN A 188 0.57 -13.95 -18.49
N GLU A 189 1.39 -13.44 -19.39
CA GLU A 189 2.82 -13.82 -19.50
C GLU A 189 3.64 -13.51 -18.22
N TYR A 190 3.12 -12.67 -17.32
CA TYR A 190 3.80 -12.24 -16.09
C TYR A 190 3.62 -13.18 -14.89
N SER A 191 2.77 -14.19 -14.97
CA SER A 191 2.50 -15.10 -13.86
C SER A 191 3.52 -16.25 -13.76
N GLY A 192 3.65 -16.80 -12.56
CA GLY A 192 4.42 -18.03 -12.35
C GLY A 192 3.67 -19.22 -12.95
N LYS A 193 4.37 -20.13 -13.62
CA LYS A 193 3.74 -21.09 -14.56
C LYS A 193 2.94 -22.25 -13.92
N ASP A 194 2.89 -22.40 -12.59
CA ASP A 194 2.33 -23.61 -11.96
C ASP A 194 1.50 -23.41 -10.67
N ASP A 195 1.31 -22.16 -10.20
CA ASP A 195 0.63 -21.81 -8.94
C ASP A 195 1.07 -22.60 -7.69
N GLN A 196 2.21 -23.32 -7.74
CA GLN A 196 2.74 -24.05 -6.58
C GLN A 196 3.16 -23.05 -5.50
N PHE A 197 3.74 -21.92 -5.92
CA PHE A 197 4.07 -20.81 -5.05
C PHE A 197 2.87 -19.87 -4.81
N THR A 198 2.02 -20.24 -3.86
CA THR A 198 0.87 -19.42 -3.43
C THR A 198 1.26 -18.12 -2.70
N TYR A 199 0.30 -17.20 -2.58
CA TYR A 199 0.42 -16.02 -1.72
C TYR A 199 0.68 -16.36 -0.25
N HIS A 200 0.24 -17.52 0.24
CA HIS A 200 0.52 -17.90 1.63
C HIS A 200 1.99 -18.29 1.82
N HIS A 201 2.61 -18.95 0.83
CA HIS A 201 4.06 -19.18 0.81
C HIS A 201 4.83 -17.87 0.82
N LEU A 202 4.42 -16.88 0.00
CA LEU A 202 5.03 -15.54 0.03
C LEU A 202 5.02 -14.93 1.43
N ARG A 203 3.90 -15.02 2.16
CA ARG A 203 3.83 -14.47 3.53
C ARG A 203 4.73 -15.24 4.49
N SER A 204 4.76 -16.56 4.37
CA SER A 204 5.64 -17.43 5.15
C SER A 204 7.11 -17.10 4.92
N ASP A 205 7.55 -17.00 3.68
CA ASP A 205 8.95 -16.73 3.35
C ASP A 205 9.38 -15.33 3.81
N LEU A 206 8.53 -14.31 3.59
CA LEU A 206 8.83 -12.96 4.08
C LEU A 206 8.92 -12.94 5.61
N TYR A 207 8.08 -13.70 6.31
CA TYR A 207 8.17 -13.84 7.77
C TYR A 207 9.52 -14.45 8.14
N ASP A 208 9.87 -15.62 7.58
CA ASP A 208 11.10 -16.34 7.90
C ASP A 208 12.36 -15.50 7.62
N ILE A 209 12.38 -14.79 6.48
CA ILE A 209 13.48 -13.91 6.10
C ILE A 209 13.60 -12.75 7.10
N VAL A 210 12.49 -12.12 7.50
CA VAL A 210 12.52 -10.99 8.45
C VAL A 210 12.90 -11.46 9.85
N THR A 211 12.35 -12.56 10.36
CA THR A 211 12.72 -13.10 11.69
C THR A 211 14.15 -13.63 11.70
N GLY A 212 14.61 -14.24 10.60
CA GLY A 212 16.00 -14.68 10.42
C GLY A 212 17.01 -13.53 10.47
N SER A 213 16.55 -12.30 10.29
CA SER A 213 17.35 -11.08 10.45
C SER A 213 17.55 -10.65 11.91
N GLY A 214 16.93 -11.34 12.87
CA GLY A 214 16.83 -10.91 14.26
C GLY A 214 15.78 -9.81 14.49
N CYS A 215 14.97 -9.49 13.48
CA CYS A 215 13.82 -8.59 13.64
C CYS A 215 12.61 -9.43 14.06
N ASP A 216 12.26 -9.41 15.34
CA ASP A 216 11.05 -10.08 15.80
C ASP A 216 9.84 -9.58 15.00
N ILE A 217 8.79 -10.38 14.84
CA ILE A 217 7.55 -9.99 14.18
C ILE A 217 6.39 -10.07 15.19
N ALA A 218 5.60 -9.01 15.24
CA ALA A 218 4.38 -8.92 16.06
C ALA A 218 3.20 -8.65 15.13
N ALA A 219 3.00 -9.56 14.17
CA ALA A 219 1.91 -9.49 13.20
C ALA A 219 0.58 -9.79 13.91
N ARG A 220 -0.43 -8.93 13.73
CA ARG A 220 -1.76 -9.14 14.34
C ARG A 220 -2.64 -10.09 13.53
N TYR A 221 -2.34 -10.23 12.24
CA TYR A 221 -3.15 -11.00 11.30
C TYR A 221 -2.29 -12.04 10.59
N THR A 222 -2.25 -13.24 11.15
CA THR A 222 -1.61 -14.41 10.54
C THR A 222 -2.61 -15.31 9.80
N VAL A 223 -3.91 -15.02 9.94
CA VAL A 223 -5.00 -15.70 9.25
C VAL A 223 -4.88 -15.67 7.71
N PRO A 224 -5.44 -16.67 7.00
CA PRO A 224 -5.46 -16.72 5.53
C PRO A 224 -6.32 -15.60 4.93
N SER A 225 -5.68 -14.45 4.68
CA SER A 225 -6.36 -13.28 4.12
C SER A 225 -5.45 -12.53 3.15
N ALA A 226 -6.00 -12.20 1.97
CA ALA A 226 -5.37 -11.36 0.95
C ALA A 226 -6.40 -10.29 0.56
N HIS A 227 -6.38 -9.14 1.23
CA HIS A 227 -7.43 -8.15 1.06
C HIS A 227 -6.89 -6.73 0.87
N ILE A 228 -7.62 -5.94 0.10
CA ILE A 228 -7.42 -4.51 -0.08
C ILE A 228 -8.59 -3.82 0.61
N THR A 229 -8.33 -3.00 1.64
CA THR A 229 -9.41 -2.19 2.22
C THR A 229 -9.88 -1.16 1.19
N ILE A 230 -11.18 -1.09 0.94
CA ILE A 230 -11.78 -0.19 -0.06
C ILE A 230 -12.68 0.87 0.57
N ALA A 231 -13.22 0.63 1.76
CA ALA A 231 -13.98 1.63 2.51
C ALA A 231 -13.93 1.39 4.03
N ARG A 232 -14.18 2.44 4.81
CA ARG A 232 -14.30 2.39 6.28
C ARG A 232 -15.49 3.22 6.75
N PHE A 233 -16.18 2.76 7.80
CA PHE A 233 -17.27 3.52 8.41
C PHE A 233 -16.71 4.59 9.35
N VAL A 234 -17.19 5.83 9.19
CA VAL A 234 -16.73 7.02 9.93
C VAL A 234 -17.93 7.86 10.36
N THR A 235 -17.74 8.73 11.36
CA THR A 235 -18.74 9.75 11.67
C THR A 235 -18.63 10.91 10.66
N PRO A 236 -19.74 11.30 10.01
CA PRO A 236 -19.76 12.47 9.13
C PRO A 236 -19.35 13.74 9.88
N SER A 237 -18.28 14.42 9.46
CA SER A 237 -17.88 15.69 10.10
C SER A 237 -18.93 16.78 9.87
N GLY A 238 -19.31 17.50 10.94
CA GLY A 238 -20.18 18.69 10.86
C GLY A 238 -21.69 18.42 10.83
N LEU A 239 -22.13 17.20 11.16
CA LEU A 239 -23.54 16.85 11.33
C LEU A 239 -23.79 16.44 12.79
N GLU A 240 -23.88 17.43 13.69
CA GLU A 240 -24.32 17.18 15.07
C GLU A 240 -25.84 16.88 15.14
N ASP A 241 -26.62 17.24 14.11
CA ASP A 241 -28.08 17.12 14.09
C ASP A 241 -28.66 16.17 13.01
N GLY A 242 -27.84 15.28 12.44
CA GLY A 242 -28.21 14.47 11.28
C GLY A 242 -27.99 12.96 11.40
N LYS A 243 -28.07 12.39 12.62
CA LYS A 243 -27.99 10.93 12.78
C LYS A 243 -29.25 10.30 12.20
N ASP A 244 -29.07 9.38 11.25
CA ASP A 244 -30.16 8.55 10.74
C ASP A 244 -30.92 7.94 11.93
N SER A 245 -32.25 7.91 11.86
CA SER A 245 -33.01 7.15 12.84
C SER A 245 -32.55 5.68 12.83
N PRO A 246 -32.66 4.93 13.94
CA PRO A 246 -32.26 3.51 13.97
C PRO A 246 -32.92 2.67 12.85
N LYS A 247 -34.11 3.08 12.41
CA LYS A 247 -34.84 2.48 11.29
C LYS A 247 -34.19 2.78 9.94
N GLU A 248 -33.74 4.00 9.70
CA GLU A 248 -33.06 4.41 8.48
C GLU A 248 -31.66 3.82 8.40
N ALA A 249 -30.89 3.84 9.50
CA ALA A 249 -29.57 3.23 9.58
C ALA A 249 -29.65 1.73 9.25
N ARG A 250 -30.65 1.03 9.81
CA ARG A 250 -30.90 -0.38 9.50
C ARG A 250 -31.32 -0.60 8.05
N LYS A 251 -32.18 0.27 7.49
CA LYS A 251 -32.58 0.18 6.08
C LYS A 251 -31.36 0.30 5.15
N LYS A 252 -30.49 1.30 5.39
CA LYS A 252 -29.25 1.49 4.62
C LYS A 252 -28.30 0.31 4.78
N ALA A 253 -28.19 -0.26 5.99
CA ALA A 253 -27.36 -1.43 6.23
C ALA A 253 -27.84 -2.66 5.44
N LEU A 254 -29.15 -2.95 5.47
CA LEU A 254 -29.72 -4.05 4.68
C LEU A 254 -29.50 -3.83 3.18
N GLN A 255 -29.77 -2.63 2.67
CA GLN A 255 -29.52 -2.28 1.26
C GLN A 255 -28.06 -2.46 0.87
N LEU A 256 -27.13 -2.06 1.74
CA LEU A 256 -25.70 -2.26 1.49
C LEU A 256 -25.34 -3.75 1.43
N ILE A 257 -25.84 -4.56 2.37
CA ILE A 257 -25.56 -6.00 2.37
C ILE A 257 -26.14 -6.67 1.12
N ASP A 258 -27.39 -6.36 0.76
CA ASP A 258 -28.04 -6.90 -0.44
C ASP A 258 -27.24 -6.55 -1.70
N GLU A 259 -26.83 -5.30 -1.87
CA GLU A 259 -26.01 -4.86 -3.03
C GLU A 259 -24.64 -5.55 -3.04
N ILE A 260 -23.99 -5.70 -1.88
CA ILE A 260 -22.71 -6.42 -1.78
C ILE A 260 -22.88 -7.90 -2.18
N GLU A 261 -23.95 -8.56 -1.77
CA GLU A 261 -24.20 -9.95 -2.15
C GLU A 261 -24.50 -10.09 -3.65
N GLU A 262 -25.22 -9.15 -4.27
CA GLU A 262 -25.39 -9.12 -5.72
C GLU A 262 -24.05 -8.91 -6.45
N LEU A 263 -23.22 -7.98 -5.99
CA LEU A 263 -21.88 -7.76 -6.55
C LEU A 263 -21.00 -9.00 -6.38
N ASN A 264 -21.11 -9.70 -5.24
CA ASN A 264 -20.38 -10.93 -4.99
C ASN A 264 -20.87 -12.11 -5.86
N GLN A 265 -22.15 -12.18 -6.19
CA GLN A 265 -22.66 -13.13 -7.18
C GLN A 265 -22.09 -12.83 -8.56
N GLU A 266 -22.05 -11.55 -8.94
CA GLU A 266 -21.46 -11.11 -10.20
C GLU A 266 -19.96 -11.43 -10.27
N LEU A 267 -19.19 -11.09 -9.24
CA LEU A 267 -17.75 -11.35 -9.16
C LEU A 267 -17.40 -12.84 -9.27
N ARG A 268 -18.27 -13.73 -8.75
CA ARG A 268 -18.12 -15.19 -8.85
C ARG A 268 -18.56 -15.76 -10.20
N SER A 269 -19.28 -14.99 -11.00
CA SER A 269 -19.75 -15.42 -12.32
C SER A 269 -18.67 -15.23 -13.38
N ASN A 270 -18.84 -15.94 -14.49
CA ASN A 270 -17.99 -15.79 -15.68
C ASN A 270 -18.36 -14.56 -16.54
N VAL A 271 -19.33 -13.74 -16.11
CA VAL A 271 -19.82 -12.58 -16.89
C VAL A 271 -20.11 -11.41 -15.96
N TRP A 272 -19.27 -10.38 -16.00
CA TRP A 272 -19.45 -9.18 -15.18
C TRP A 272 -20.19 -8.09 -15.98
N ARG A 273 -21.44 -7.81 -15.60
CA ARG A 273 -22.27 -6.79 -16.28
C ARG A 273 -21.90 -5.36 -15.88
N ARG A 274 -21.70 -5.13 -14.58
CA ARG A 274 -21.36 -3.83 -13.97
C ARG A 274 -19.86 -3.66 -13.81
N LEU A 275 -19.13 -4.76 -13.56
CA LEU A 275 -17.73 -4.71 -13.12
C LEU A 275 -16.69 -4.83 -14.26
N GLY A 276 -17.11 -5.23 -15.47
CA GLY A 276 -16.29 -5.26 -16.67
C GLY A 276 -15.93 -6.67 -17.12
N ASP A 277 -14.64 -6.98 -17.18
CA ASP A 277 -14.17 -8.29 -17.64
C ASP A 277 -13.62 -9.10 -16.45
N PRO A 278 -14.10 -10.34 -16.21
CA PRO A 278 -13.60 -11.20 -15.13
C PRO A 278 -12.08 -11.44 -15.12
N SER A 279 -11.40 -11.38 -16.28
CA SER A 279 -9.94 -11.46 -16.37
C SER A 279 -9.24 -10.30 -15.65
N GLN A 280 -9.94 -9.18 -15.44
CA GLN A 280 -9.44 -8.05 -14.65
C GLN A 280 -9.60 -8.27 -13.14
N GLY A 281 -10.14 -9.42 -12.71
CA GLY A 281 -10.30 -9.82 -11.32
C GLY A 281 -9.07 -10.46 -10.69
N GLU A 282 -8.01 -10.68 -11.44
CA GLU A 282 -6.81 -11.36 -10.95
C GLU A 282 -5.55 -10.50 -11.11
N TRP A 283 -4.55 -10.78 -10.28
CA TRP A 283 -3.27 -10.08 -10.35
C TRP A 283 -2.14 -10.86 -9.68
N VAL A 284 -0.91 -10.54 -10.09
CA VAL A 284 0.30 -11.06 -9.46
C VAL A 284 0.80 -10.06 -8.42
N VAL A 285 1.08 -10.53 -7.20
CA VAL A 285 1.54 -9.68 -6.10
C VAL A 285 2.86 -9.01 -6.48
N GLY A 286 2.88 -7.68 -6.46
CA GLY A 286 4.07 -6.88 -6.81
C GLY A 286 4.36 -6.77 -8.32
N HIS A 287 3.40 -7.08 -9.20
CA HIS A 287 3.53 -7.01 -10.66
C HIS A 287 4.20 -5.72 -11.19
N GLU A 288 3.79 -4.54 -10.71
CA GLU A 288 4.32 -3.26 -11.24
C GLU A 288 5.62 -2.78 -10.57
N LYS A 289 5.79 -3.01 -9.26
CA LYS A 289 6.83 -2.34 -8.43
C LYS A 289 7.55 -3.22 -7.42
N GLY A 290 7.19 -4.49 -7.30
CA GLY A 290 7.58 -5.33 -6.16
C GLY A 290 6.82 -4.96 -4.89
N LEU A 291 7.40 -5.28 -3.74
CA LEU A 291 6.90 -4.91 -2.41
C LEU A 291 7.52 -3.57 -1.96
N GLU A 292 6.73 -2.76 -1.27
CA GLU A 292 7.17 -1.49 -0.67
C GLU A 292 7.27 -1.67 0.85
N LEU A 293 8.45 -1.46 1.45
CA LEU A 293 8.57 -1.35 2.91
C LEU A 293 8.06 0.03 3.34
N MET A 294 6.99 0.03 4.13
CA MET A 294 6.25 1.23 4.52
C MET A 294 6.34 1.43 6.02
N LYS A 295 6.77 2.62 6.45
CA LYS A 295 6.85 3.01 7.86
C LYS A 295 5.97 4.21 8.20
N GLY A 296 5.60 4.31 9.48
CA GLY A 296 4.90 5.45 10.05
C GLY A 296 3.38 5.28 10.10
N ARG A 297 2.62 6.36 9.92
CA ARG A 297 1.15 6.38 9.99
C ARG A 297 0.51 5.75 8.76
N THR A 298 0.58 4.43 8.69
CA THR A 298 0.29 3.63 7.51
C THR A 298 -1.15 3.12 7.42
N TRP A 299 -1.91 3.21 8.51
CA TRP A 299 -3.23 2.57 8.66
C TRP A 299 -4.26 2.93 7.58
N TYR A 300 -4.21 4.15 7.04
CA TYR A 300 -5.16 4.65 6.03
C TYR A 300 -4.51 4.84 4.65
N GLY A 301 -3.46 4.05 4.36
CA GLY A 301 -2.76 4.06 3.06
C GLY A 301 -1.75 5.19 2.88
N LYS A 302 -1.47 5.94 3.96
CA LYS A 302 -0.40 6.94 4.06
C LYS A 302 0.90 6.28 4.55
N GLY A 303 1.93 7.07 4.84
CA GLY A 303 3.22 6.59 5.33
C GLY A 303 4.39 6.84 4.38
N ASP A 304 5.57 6.40 4.80
CA ASP A 304 6.84 6.71 4.17
C ASP A 304 7.48 5.42 3.64
N SER A 305 7.76 5.39 2.33
CA SER A 305 8.53 4.31 1.69
C SER A 305 10.03 4.55 1.90
N ILE A 306 10.76 3.50 2.28
CA ILE A 306 12.22 3.53 2.50
C ILE A 306 12.95 3.25 1.17
N VAL A 307 13.76 4.19 0.64
CA VAL A 307 14.52 4.03 -0.62
C VAL A 307 16.01 4.43 -0.49
N ASN A 308 16.93 3.51 -0.81
CA ASN A 308 18.39 3.72 -0.85
C ASN A 308 18.94 3.56 -2.28
N ILE A 309 19.79 4.49 -2.74
CA ILE A 309 20.42 4.41 -4.07
C ILE A 309 21.95 4.43 -3.97
N PRO A 310 22.67 3.52 -4.67
CA PRO A 310 24.12 3.49 -4.65
C PRO A 310 24.76 4.73 -5.32
N LYS A 311 25.93 5.16 -4.81
CA LYS A 311 26.76 6.25 -5.37
C LYS A 311 27.34 5.94 -6.75
N THR A 312 27.32 4.69 -7.19
CA THR A 312 27.79 4.29 -8.52
C THR A 312 26.80 3.32 -9.17
N ARG A 313 26.62 3.42 -10.50
CA ARG A 313 25.68 2.58 -11.26
C ARG A 313 26.21 2.32 -12.67
N ARG A 314 26.19 1.06 -13.12
CA ARG A 314 26.50 0.71 -14.51
C ARG A 314 25.24 0.90 -15.37
N THR A 315 25.33 1.69 -16.43
CA THR A 315 24.19 2.02 -17.30
C THR A 315 24.68 2.48 -18.68
N TYR A 316 23.82 2.43 -19.69
CA TYR A 316 24.14 2.85 -21.06
C TYR A 316 24.60 4.31 -21.13
N CYS A 317 25.78 4.57 -21.70
CA CYS A 317 26.28 5.90 -21.99
C CYS A 317 25.97 6.28 -23.45
N LYS A 318 25.23 7.40 -23.64
CA LYS A 318 24.86 7.91 -24.96
C LYS A 318 25.94 8.75 -25.65
N SER A 319 27.11 8.95 -25.01
CA SER A 319 28.19 9.73 -25.64
C SER A 319 28.69 9.00 -26.88
N LYS A 320 29.07 9.78 -27.90
CA LYS A 320 29.65 9.27 -29.14
C LYS A 320 30.90 8.42 -28.91
N ASP A 321 31.67 8.78 -27.88
CA ASP A 321 32.92 8.09 -27.53
C ASP A 321 32.71 6.77 -26.76
N CYS A 322 31.48 6.49 -26.29
CA CYS A 322 31.19 5.30 -25.49
C CYS A 322 30.21 4.35 -26.18
N HIS A 323 28.98 4.82 -26.46
CA HIS A 323 27.88 4.02 -27.02
C HIS A 323 27.71 2.61 -26.40
N LYS A 324 28.01 2.46 -25.11
CA LYS A 324 27.95 1.18 -24.39
C LYS A 324 27.67 1.37 -22.90
N HIS A 325 27.41 0.29 -22.18
CA HIS A 325 27.21 0.31 -20.73
C HIS A 325 28.53 0.63 -20.02
N GLN A 326 28.54 1.75 -19.30
CA GLN A 326 29.69 2.26 -18.55
C GLN A 326 29.34 2.51 -17.09
N GLN A 327 30.35 2.57 -16.23
CA GLN A 327 30.17 2.98 -14.84
C GLN A 327 29.83 4.47 -14.78
N HIS A 328 28.82 4.84 -14.00
CA HIS A 328 28.45 6.23 -13.76
C HIS A 328 28.55 6.56 -12.27
N LYS A 329 29.09 7.73 -11.96
CA LYS A 329 28.98 8.36 -10.63
C LYS A 329 27.60 8.97 -10.50
N VAL A 330 26.86 8.57 -9.47
CA VAL A 330 25.51 9.02 -9.17
C VAL A 330 25.60 10.16 -8.17
N THR A 331 24.97 11.28 -8.47
CA THR A 331 24.83 12.44 -7.57
C THR A 331 23.38 12.91 -7.57
N GLN A 332 22.92 13.52 -6.48
CA GLN A 332 21.61 14.17 -6.50
C GLN A 332 21.71 15.48 -7.28
N TYR A 333 20.78 15.71 -8.21
CA TYR A 333 20.67 17.00 -8.89
C TYR A 333 20.26 18.09 -7.90
N LYS A 334 20.98 19.22 -7.95
CA LYS A 334 20.63 20.46 -7.26
C LYS A 334 20.43 21.55 -8.31
N ALA A 335 19.39 22.36 -8.15
CA ALA A 335 19.19 23.53 -8.99
C ALA A 335 20.35 24.52 -8.76
N GLY A 336 20.92 25.06 -9.84
CA GLY A 336 21.96 26.08 -9.76
C GLY A 336 21.40 27.44 -9.37
N LYS A 337 22.30 28.37 -9.00
CA LYS A 337 21.94 29.78 -8.78
C LYS A 337 21.33 30.36 -10.07
N ALA A 338 20.20 31.05 -9.94
CA ALA A 338 19.57 31.70 -11.08
C ALA A 338 20.47 32.82 -11.65
N SER A 339 20.69 32.82 -12.97
CA SER A 339 21.46 33.86 -13.65
C SER A 339 20.65 35.14 -13.80
N LEU A 340 21.26 36.29 -13.50
CA LEU A 340 20.65 37.61 -13.67
C LEU A 340 20.57 38.05 -15.15
N PHE A 341 21.48 37.54 -15.98
CA PHE A 341 21.59 37.94 -17.39
C PHE A 341 20.69 37.14 -18.33
N ALA A 342 20.00 36.11 -17.81
CA ALA A 342 19.01 35.36 -18.57
C ALA A 342 17.93 36.32 -19.10
N GLN A 343 17.52 36.14 -20.36
CA GLN A 343 16.59 37.07 -21.04
C GLN A 343 15.31 37.31 -20.24
N GLY A 344 14.74 36.25 -19.63
CA GLY A 344 13.54 36.35 -18.81
C GLY A 344 13.74 37.20 -17.55
N LYS A 345 14.91 37.10 -16.90
CA LYS A 345 15.24 37.88 -15.72
C LYS A 345 15.49 39.35 -16.06
N ARG A 346 16.28 39.65 -17.11
CA ARG A 346 16.47 41.03 -17.62
C ARG A 346 15.14 41.71 -17.98
N ARG A 347 14.24 40.97 -18.64
CA ARG A 347 12.91 41.47 -19.00
C ARG A 347 12.05 41.71 -17.76
N TYR A 348 12.09 40.80 -16.78
CA TYR A 348 11.35 40.94 -15.53
C TYR A 348 11.85 42.15 -14.74
N ASP A 349 13.15 42.33 -14.59
CA ASP A 349 13.74 43.43 -13.82
C ASP A 349 13.42 44.79 -14.46
N ARG A 350 13.50 44.90 -15.79
CA ARG A 350 13.06 46.10 -16.53
C ARG A 350 11.55 46.35 -16.44
N LYS A 351 10.74 45.30 -16.35
CA LYS A 351 9.29 45.44 -16.17
C LYS A 351 8.95 45.88 -14.74
N GLN A 352 9.72 45.41 -13.76
CA GLN A 352 9.52 45.65 -12.34
C GLN A 352 10.05 47.02 -11.89
N SER A 353 10.97 47.64 -12.64
CA SER A 353 11.51 48.96 -12.32
C SER A 353 10.46 50.07 -12.48
N GLY A 354 10.45 51.04 -11.57
CA GLY A 354 9.50 52.16 -11.56
C GLY A 354 8.33 51.93 -10.60
N TYR A 355 7.23 52.65 -10.81
CA TYR A 355 6.02 52.57 -10.00
C TYR A 355 5.03 51.53 -10.55
N GLY A 356 4.15 50.99 -9.69
CA GLY A 356 3.09 50.05 -10.11
C GLY A 356 3.11 48.67 -9.42
N GLY A 357 4.03 48.44 -8.47
CA GLY A 357 4.04 47.24 -7.64
C GLY A 357 4.44 45.95 -8.37
N GLN A 358 3.93 44.81 -7.91
CA GLN A 358 4.31 43.49 -8.42
C GLN A 358 3.73 43.20 -9.81
N THR A 359 4.59 43.09 -10.83
CA THR A 359 4.13 43.04 -12.24
C THR A 359 3.88 41.64 -12.82
N LYS A 360 4.19 40.58 -12.06
CA LYS A 360 3.97 39.17 -12.45
C LYS A 360 3.35 38.37 -11.30
N PRO A 361 2.50 37.36 -11.60
CA PRO A 361 1.86 36.54 -10.58
C PRO A 361 2.86 35.80 -9.68
N VAL A 362 2.54 35.73 -8.39
CA VAL A 362 3.23 34.91 -7.39
C VAL A 362 2.33 33.73 -7.01
N PHE A 363 2.88 32.52 -7.04
CA PHE A 363 2.09 31.31 -6.78
C PHE A 363 2.03 30.97 -5.28
N HIS A 364 0.82 30.97 -4.70
CA HIS A 364 0.59 30.73 -3.26
C HIS A 364 0.03 29.34 -2.92
N LYS A 365 -0.67 28.66 -3.85
CA LYS A 365 -1.42 27.42 -3.58
C LYS A 365 -0.58 26.13 -3.75
N LYS A 366 0.53 26.00 -2.99
CA LYS A 366 1.42 24.82 -3.08
C LYS A 366 0.78 23.59 -2.41
N ALA A 367 0.32 22.62 -3.20
CA ALA A 367 -0.29 21.37 -2.69
C ALA A 367 0.69 20.18 -2.54
N LYS A 368 1.85 20.19 -3.22
CA LYS A 368 2.76 19.03 -3.21
C LYS A 368 3.78 19.13 -2.07
N THR A 369 3.82 18.11 -1.22
CA THR A 369 4.75 17.98 -0.08
C THR A 369 6.10 17.39 -0.45
N THR A 370 6.19 16.68 -1.59
CA THR A 370 7.41 16.03 -2.09
C THR A 370 7.87 16.62 -3.42
N LYS A 371 9.06 16.26 -3.87
CA LYS A 371 9.60 16.55 -5.21
C LYS A 371 10.03 15.24 -5.87
N LYS A 372 10.06 15.20 -7.20
CA LYS A 372 10.72 14.09 -7.91
C LYS A 372 12.22 14.26 -7.73
N VAL A 373 12.89 13.28 -7.14
CA VAL A 373 14.35 13.29 -7.03
C VAL A 373 14.94 13.02 -8.41
N VAL A 374 15.88 13.85 -8.85
CA VAL A 374 16.59 13.67 -10.12
C VAL A 374 18.02 13.29 -9.80
N LEU A 375 18.47 12.18 -10.36
CA LEU A 375 19.86 11.72 -10.28
C LEU A 375 20.64 12.31 -11.46
N ARG A 376 21.83 12.85 -11.18
CA ARG A 376 22.84 13.20 -12.18
C ARG A 376 23.85 12.06 -12.25
N LEU A 377 23.89 11.40 -13.41
CA LEU A 377 24.76 10.27 -13.71
C LEU A 377 25.91 10.77 -14.59
N GLU A 378 27.13 10.74 -14.07
CA GLU A 378 28.35 11.15 -14.78
C GLU A 378 29.15 9.91 -15.19
N CYS A 379 29.35 9.71 -16.49
CA CYS A 379 30.14 8.60 -17.02
C CYS A 379 31.60 8.73 -16.57
N THR A 380 32.19 7.66 -16.05
CA THR A 380 33.58 7.69 -15.58
C THR A 380 34.57 7.83 -16.74
N ALA A 381 34.26 7.24 -17.90
CA ALA A 381 35.12 7.22 -19.09
C ALA A 381 35.10 8.55 -19.87
N CYS A 382 33.94 8.98 -20.38
CA CYS A 382 33.84 10.16 -21.25
C CYS A 382 33.36 11.44 -20.53
N LYS A 383 33.11 11.39 -19.21
CA LYS A 383 32.57 12.50 -18.41
C LYS A 383 31.22 13.06 -18.86
N ALA A 384 30.56 12.42 -19.82
CA ALA A 384 29.21 12.77 -20.24
C ALA A 384 28.23 12.60 -19.08
N LYS A 385 27.30 13.56 -18.96
CA LYS A 385 26.34 13.64 -17.86
C LYS A 385 24.94 13.43 -18.40
N LYS A 386 24.16 12.57 -17.73
CA LYS A 386 22.73 12.39 -18.02
C LYS A 386 21.90 12.53 -16.74
N GLN A 387 20.65 12.94 -16.89
CA GLN A 387 19.70 13.05 -15.78
C GLN A 387 18.71 11.88 -15.81
N LEU A 388 18.37 11.35 -14.65
CA LEU A 388 17.36 10.31 -14.47
C LEU A 388 16.40 10.74 -13.36
N ALA A 389 15.13 10.97 -13.70
CA ALA A 389 14.11 11.31 -12.72
C ALA A 389 13.54 10.05 -12.07
N LEU A 390 13.43 10.06 -10.74
CA LEU A 390 12.77 9.03 -9.96
C LEU A 390 11.29 9.39 -9.73
N LYS A 391 10.55 8.43 -9.17
CA LYS A 391 9.24 8.69 -8.58
C LYS A 391 9.41 9.58 -7.33
N ARG A 392 8.30 10.13 -6.82
CA ARG A 392 8.31 10.99 -5.62
C ARG A 392 8.56 10.10 -4.40
N CYS A 393 9.51 10.48 -3.56
CA CYS A 393 9.74 9.90 -2.24
C CYS A 393 9.86 11.03 -1.21
N LYS A 394 9.61 10.71 0.06
CA LYS A 394 9.78 11.66 1.17
C LYS A 394 11.21 11.62 1.72
N HIS A 395 11.82 10.44 1.78
CA HIS A 395 13.18 10.25 2.25
C HIS A 395 14.01 9.65 1.12
N PHE A 396 15.22 10.16 0.94
CA PHE A 396 16.13 9.77 -0.12
C PHE A 396 17.56 9.83 0.40
N GLU A 397 18.25 8.70 0.35
CA GLU A 397 19.67 8.60 0.68
C GLU A 397 20.49 8.17 -0.54
N LEU A 398 21.70 8.73 -0.66
CA LEU A 398 22.63 8.45 -1.75
C LEU A 398 23.95 7.92 -1.18
N GLY A 399 24.19 6.62 -1.40
CA GLY A 399 25.37 5.91 -0.92
C GLY A 399 25.54 6.01 0.59
N GLY A 400 24.46 5.70 1.30
CA GLY A 400 24.57 5.18 2.66
C GLY A 400 25.42 3.92 2.69
N ASP A 401 25.83 3.52 3.88
CA ASP A 401 26.73 2.39 4.04
C ASP A 401 26.11 1.14 3.42
N LYS A 402 26.94 0.44 2.62
CA LYS A 402 26.59 -0.89 2.19
C LYS A 402 26.56 -1.73 3.45
N LYS A 403 25.45 -2.40 3.64
CA LYS A 403 25.20 -3.18 4.84
C LYS A 403 26.25 -4.28 4.93
N THR A 404 26.99 -4.31 6.03
CA THR A 404 28.12 -5.23 6.23
C THR A 404 27.57 -6.53 6.82
N LYS A 405 27.74 -7.67 6.13
CA LYS A 405 27.19 -8.96 6.59
C LYS A 405 27.86 -9.39 7.90
N GLY A 406 27.07 -9.67 8.95
CA GLY A 406 27.53 -10.30 10.19
C GLY A 406 28.42 -9.45 11.11
N ALA A 407 28.42 -8.13 10.96
CA ALA A 407 29.16 -7.25 11.89
C ALA A 407 28.44 -7.19 13.25
N ALA A 408 29.20 -7.38 14.34
CA ALA A 408 28.70 -7.20 15.69
C ALA A 408 28.36 -5.72 15.94
N LEU A 409 27.27 -5.49 16.67
CA LEU A 409 26.80 -4.16 17.05
C LEU A 409 27.84 -3.48 17.97
N VAL A 410 28.04 -2.19 17.78
CA VAL A 410 28.71 -1.32 18.77
C VAL A 410 27.58 -0.58 19.48
N PHE A 411 27.38 -0.90 20.76
CA PHE A 411 26.34 -0.33 21.63
C PHE A 411 26.59 1.14 21.98
#